data_AF-A0AA35TA04-F1
#
_entry.id   AF-A0AA35TA04-F1
#
_cell.length_a   1.000
_cell.length_b   1.000
_cell.length_c   1.000
_cell.angle_alpha   90.00
_cell.angle_beta   90.00
_cell.angle_gamma   90.00
#
_symmetry.space_group_name_H-M   'P 1'
#
loop_
_entity.id
_entity.type
_entity.pdbx_description
1 polymer ?
#
loop_
_entity_poly.entity_id
_entity_poly.type
_entity_poly.pdbx_seq_one_letter_code
_entity_poly.pdbx_strand_id
1 'polypeptide(L)'
;MDIETTGFIGRSYPTVVGIAVDFPGDWFVEQLVGADITADAIRHVLEGVTTVYTFNGAGFDLPYLAWKPGVDLRRSLDHRDLMQWCRRAGLRGGLKRIEKSLGIQRSLPDVDGYDAVLLWQKYINEQSKDALDLLLEYNRADVENLYVLRNMLEGNHNWR
;
A
#
# COMPACT_ATOMS: atom_id res chain seq x y z
N MET A 1 -1.08 0.59 -4.49
CA MET A 1 -0.10 1.34 -3.68
C MET A 1 -0.56 1.30 -2.24
N ASP A 2 0.40 1.12 -1.34
CA ASP A 2 0.22 1.10 0.11
C ASP A 2 1.45 1.72 0.80
N ILE A 3 1.29 2.31 1.99
CA ILE A 3 2.39 2.88 2.77
C ILE A 3 2.45 2.30 4.19
N GLU A 4 3.68 2.16 4.68
CA GLU A 4 3.97 2.00 6.10
C GLU A 4 4.43 3.32 6.70
N THR A 5 4.23 3.51 8.00
CA THR A 5 4.59 4.77 8.67
C THR A 5 5.28 4.55 10.00
N THR A 6 5.86 5.61 10.55
CA THR A 6 6.44 5.62 11.91
C THR A 6 5.41 5.46 13.04
N GLY A 7 4.10 5.32 12.74
CA GLY A 7 3.00 5.16 13.70
C GLY A 7 2.00 6.33 13.67
N PHE A 8 1.14 6.44 14.69
CA PHE A 8 0.04 7.44 14.72
C PHE A 8 0.23 8.58 15.74
N ILE A 9 1.35 8.60 16.47
CA ILE A 9 1.58 9.62 17.52
C ILE A 9 2.40 10.78 16.93
N GLY A 10 1.75 11.92 16.69
CA GLY A 10 2.38 13.15 16.23
C GLY A 10 2.56 13.24 14.71
N ARG A 11 3.69 13.81 14.26
CA ARG A 11 4.05 13.90 12.83
C ARG A 11 4.63 12.56 12.37
N SER A 12 3.79 11.71 11.78
CA SER A 12 4.24 10.42 11.25
C SER A 12 4.75 10.53 9.82
N TYR A 13 5.83 9.82 9.50
CA TYR A 13 6.46 9.82 8.20
C TYR A 13 6.26 8.47 7.51
N PRO A 14 6.11 8.43 6.17
CA PRO A 14 6.22 7.18 5.43
C PRO A 14 7.59 6.53 5.68
N THR A 15 7.59 5.23 5.93
CA THR A 15 8.79 4.41 6.17
C THR A 15 9.02 3.44 5.03
N VAL A 16 7.93 2.96 4.41
CA VAL A 16 7.93 2.17 3.17
C VAL A 16 6.80 2.70 2.29
N VAL A 17 7.05 2.83 0.98
CA VAL A 17 6.02 3.03 -0.04
C VAL A 17 6.10 1.89 -1.02
N GLY A 18 5.08 1.03 -1.02
CA GLY A 18 4.94 -0.09 -1.93
C GLY A 18 4.05 0.27 -3.12
N ILE A 19 4.51 -0.06 -4.33
CA ILE A 19 3.76 0.19 -5.57
C ILE A 19 3.80 -1.07 -6.43
N ALA A 20 2.65 -1.73 -6.58
CA ALA A 20 2.43 -2.69 -7.66
C ALA A 20 2.09 -1.91 -8.94
N VAL A 21 2.96 -2.00 -9.95
CA VAL A 21 2.80 -1.38 -11.26
C VAL A 21 2.32 -2.43 -12.26
N ASP A 22 1.17 -2.17 -12.86
CA ASP A 22 0.49 -3.05 -13.80
C ASP A 22 0.54 -2.44 -15.21
N PHE A 23 0.97 -3.25 -16.18
CA PHE A 23 1.10 -2.86 -17.58
C PHE A 23 0.73 -4.04 -18.49
N PRO A 24 0.53 -3.83 -19.81
CA PRO A 24 -0.01 -4.87 -20.67
C PRO A 24 0.80 -6.17 -20.65
N GLY A 25 0.22 -7.20 -20.04
CA GLY A 25 0.75 -8.57 -20.01
C GLY A 25 1.68 -8.90 -18.85
N ASP A 26 2.00 -7.95 -17.95
CA ASP A 26 2.92 -8.18 -16.83
C ASP A 26 2.74 -7.13 -15.72
N TRP A 27 3.31 -7.38 -14.54
CA TRP A 27 3.28 -6.47 -13.41
C TRP A 27 4.50 -6.70 -12.51
N PHE A 28 4.93 -5.65 -11.79
CA PHE A 28 5.99 -5.76 -10.79
C PHE A 28 5.67 -4.96 -9.54
N VAL A 29 6.43 -5.20 -8.47
CA VAL A 29 6.34 -4.44 -7.23
C VAL A 29 7.66 -3.74 -6.96
N GLU A 30 7.57 -2.42 -6.82
CA GLU A 30 8.65 -1.55 -6.38
C GLU A 30 8.39 -1.09 -4.94
N GLN A 31 9.46 -1.00 -4.13
CA GLN A 31 9.37 -0.55 -2.74
C GLN A 31 10.43 0.51 -2.47
N LEU A 32 10.01 1.69 -2.05
CA LEU A 32 10.89 2.78 -1.60
C LEU A 32 10.95 2.78 -0.08
N VAL A 33 12.15 2.91 0.50
CA VAL A 33 12.38 2.74 1.95
C VAL A 33 13.07 3.95 2.54
N GLY A 34 12.54 4.48 3.64
CA GLY A 34 13.16 5.56 4.41
C GLY A 34 13.57 6.76 3.56
N ALA A 35 14.88 6.98 3.43
CA ALA A 35 15.44 8.12 2.71
C ALA A 35 15.17 8.10 1.19
N ASP A 36 14.92 6.92 0.62
CA ASP A 36 14.63 6.76 -0.81
C ASP A 36 13.21 7.20 -1.18
N ILE A 37 12.35 7.43 -0.18
CA ILE A 37 10.98 7.95 -0.35
C ILE A 37 11.05 9.44 -0.66
N THR A 38 11.42 9.75 -1.91
CA THR A 38 11.47 11.10 -2.45
C THR A 38 10.34 11.33 -3.44
N ALA A 39 10.01 12.59 -3.64
CA ALA A 39 8.97 12.96 -4.60
C ALA A 39 9.32 12.53 -6.03
N ASP A 40 10.60 12.60 -6.39
CA ASP A 40 11.09 12.19 -7.71
C ASP A 40 11.12 10.67 -7.87
N ALA A 41 11.54 9.93 -6.85
CA ALA A 41 11.51 8.46 -6.88
C ALA A 41 10.07 7.95 -7.07
N ILE A 42 9.11 8.47 -6.31
CA ILE A 42 7.69 8.10 -6.48
C ILE A 42 7.19 8.44 -7.89
N ARG A 43 7.52 9.63 -8.41
CA ARG A 43 7.14 10.02 -9.78
C ARG A 43 7.75 9.12 -10.84
N HIS A 44 9.00 8.69 -10.64
CA HIS A 44 9.69 7.80 -11.57
C HIS A 44 9.03 6.41 -11.62
N VAL A 45 8.68 5.84 -10.46
CA VAL A 45 7.96 4.55 -10.41
C VAL A 45 6.57 4.65 -11.07
N LEU A 46 5.93 5.82 -10.99
CA LEU A 46 4.60 6.07 -11.54
C LEU A 46 4.63 6.62 -12.98
N GLU A 47 5.79 6.61 -13.66
CA GLU A 47 5.89 7.10 -15.03
C GLU A 47 5.00 6.28 -15.98
N GLY A 48 4.13 6.97 -16.74
CA GLY A 48 3.16 6.32 -17.62
C GLY A 48 1.91 5.75 -16.94
N VAL A 49 1.86 5.72 -15.60
CA VAL A 49 0.66 5.33 -14.84
C VAL A 49 -0.38 6.45 -14.94
N THR A 50 -1.66 6.07 -15.12
CA THR A 50 -2.78 7.02 -15.20
C THR A 50 -3.76 6.91 -14.03
N THR A 51 -3.79 5.76 -13.36
CA THR A 51 -4.70 5.46 -12.27
C THR A 51 -3.95 4.83 -11.11
N VAL A 52 -4.17 5.33 -9.89
CA VAL A 52 -3.64 4.74 -8.66
C VAL A 52 -4.77 4.10 -7.84
N TYR A 53 -4.54 2.86 -7.43
CA TYR A 53 -5.43 2.10 -6.56
C TYR A 53 -4.82 1.97 -5.16
N THR A 54 -5.65 2.17 -4.14
CA THR A 54 -5.29 2.06 -2.71
C THR A 54 -6.42 1.39 -1.93
N PHE A 55 -6.19 1.02 -0.67
CA PHE A 55 -7.26 0.64 0.25
C PHE A 55 -7.33 1.61 1.43
N ASN A 56 -8.39 2.41 1.49
CA ASN A 56 -8.53 3.52 2.45
C ASN A 56 -7.48 4.65 2.27
N GLY A 57 -6.82 4.72 1.11
CA GLY A 57 -5.74 5.69 0.86
C GLY A 57 -6.21 7.14 0.75
N ALA A 58 -7.48 7.40 0.47
CA ALA A 58 -8.01 8.76 0.54
C ALA A 58 -7.92 9.35 1.96
N GLY A 59 -8.06 8.50 2.98
CA GLY A 59 -8.04 8.89 4.39
C GLY A 59 -6.67 8.75 5.06
N PHE A 60 -5.72 8.08 4.42
CA PHE A 60 -4.43 7.74 5.01
C PHE A 60 -3.26 8.00 4.05
N ASP A 61 -3.01 7.10 3.10
CA ASP A 61 -1.83 7.08 2.24
C ASP A 61 -1.58 8.42 1.51
N LEU A 62 -2.60 8.92 0.83
CA LEU A 62 -2.48 10.10 -0.04
C LEU A 62 -2.23 11.39 0.77
N PRO A 63 -2.95 11.65 1.88
CA PRO A 63 -2.58 12.74 2.80
C PRO A 63 -1.13 12.69 3.28
N TYR A 64 -0.61 11.51 3.65
CA TYR A 64 0.77 11.39 4.13
C TYR A 64 1.77 11.70 3.01
N LEU A 65 1.61 11.14 1.81
CA LEU A 65 2.49 11.44 0.67
C LEU A 65 2.44 12.91 0.24
N ALA A 66 1.26 13.52 0.26
CA ALA A 66 1.06 14.93 -0.07
C ALA A 66 1.72 15.86 0.95
N TRP A 67 1.73 15.47 2.23
CA TRP A 67 2.43 16.21 3.27
C TRP A 67 3.95 15.98 3.22
N LYS A 68 4.39 14.72 3.11
CA LYS A 68 5.79 14.33 2.91
C LYS A 68 5.85 12.97 2.20
N PRO A 69 6.49 12.87 1.02
CA PRO A 69 7.52 13.78 0.48
C PRO A 69 7.01 15.02 -0.28
N GLY A 70 5.69 15.30 -0.29
CA GLY A 70 5.15 16.45 -1.01
C GLY A 70 4.57 16.08 -2.37
N VAL A 71 4.09 14.85 -2.52
CA VAL A 71 3.50 14.33 -3.76
C VAL A 71 1.99 14.16 -3.58
N ASP A 72 1.22 15.07 -4.17
CA ASP A 72 -0.25 14.92 -4.23
C ASP A 72 -0.65 14.17 -5.50
N LEU A 73 -0.70 12.85 -5.41
CA LEU A 73 -1.00 11.97 -6.55
C LEU A 73 -2.35 12.26 -7.20
N ARG A 74 -3.33 12.80 -6.45
CA ARG A 74 -4.66 13.12 -6.96
C ARG A 74 -4.67 14.29 -7.95
N ARG A 75 -3.58 15.05 -8.02
CA ARG A 75 -3.41 16.13 -9.01
C ARG A 75 -3.00 15.61 -10.39
N SER A 76 -2.39 14.43 -10.44
CA SER A 76 -1.79 13.87 -11.66
C SER A 76 -2.40 12.54 -12.10
N LEU A 77 -3.06 11.80 -11.19
CA LEU A 77 -3.60 10.47 -11.43
C LEU A 77 -5.07 10.39 -11.03
N ASP A 78 -5.84 9.55 -11.72
CA ASP A 78 -7.15 9.12 -11.24
C ASP A 78 -6.96 8.25 -9.99
N HIS A 79 -7.76 8.47 -8.95
CA HIS A 79 -7.66 7.71 -7.71
C HIS A 79 -8.86 6.82 -7.50
N ARG A 80 -8.60 5.53 -7.29
CA ARG A 80 -9.62 4.52 -6.98
C ARG A 80 -9.35 3.90 -5.62
N ASP A 81 -10.25 4.15 -4.69
CA ASP A 81 -10.20 3.54 -3.36
C ASP A 81 -11.01 2.23 -3.31
N LEU A 82 -10.29 1.11 -3.23
CA LEU A 82 -10.89 -0.23 -3.21
C LEU A 82 -11.70 -0.47 -1.94
N MET A 83 -11.44 0.23 -0.83
CA MET A 83 -12.29 0.11 0.35
C MET A 83 -13.74 0.53 0.01
N GLN A 84 -13.92 1.57 -0.80
CA GLN A 84 -15.26 2.02 -1.21
C GLN A 84 -15.94 1.03 -2.17
N TRP A 85 -15.15 0.34 -2.99
CA TRP A 85 -15.67 -0.68 -3.91
C TRP A 85 -16.11 -1.92 -3.13
N CYS A 86 -15.25 -2.43 -2.25
CA CYS A 86 -15.58 -3.48 -1.29
C CYS A 86 -16.85 -3.12 -0.49
N ARG A 87 -16.97 -1.87 -0.06
CA ARG A 87 -18.13 -1.43 0.69
C ARG A 87 -19.43 -1.51 -0.12
N ARG A 88 -19.40 -1.17 -1.41
CA ARG A 88 -20.55 -1.33 -2.32
C ARG A 88 -20.89 -2.80 -2.56
N ALA A 89 -19.87 -3.65 -2.58
CA ALA A 89 -19.98 -5.10 -2.68
C ALA A 89 -20.46 -5.80 -1.39
N GLY A 90 -20.79 -5.06 -0.32
CA GLY A 90 -21.17 -5.64 0.96
C GLY A 90 -20.01 -6.22 1.78
N LEU A 91 -18.77 -6.09 1.31
CA LEU A 91 -17.56 -6.49 2.02
C LEU A 91 -17.20 -5.42 3.07
N ARG A 92 -16.93 -5.86 4.30
CA ARG A 92 -16.71 -4.98 5.47
C ARG A 92 -15.49 -5.44 6.28
N GLY A 93 -14.70 -4.48 6.73
CA GLY A 93 -13.49 -4.71 7.53
C GLY A 93 -12.26 -4.07 6.89
N GLY A 94 -11.10 -4.26 7.53
CA GLY A 94 -9.81 -3.94 6.94
C GLY A 94 -9.43 -4.91 5.80
N LEU A 95 -8.40 -4.55 5.03
CA LEU A 95 -7.94 -5.28 3.85
C LEU A 95 -7.79 -6.79 4.11
N LYS A 96 -7.02 -7.17 5.14
CA LYS A 96 -6.82 -8.58 5.53
C LYS A 96 -8.08 -9.38 5.76
N ARG A 97 -9.09 -8.77 6.40
CA ARG A 97 -10.36 -9.46 6.67
C ARG A 97 -11.09 -9.73 5.35
N ILE A 98 -11.03 -8.78 4.42
CA ILE A 98 -11.63 -8.90 3.10
C ILE A 98 -10.89 -9.94 2.27
N GLU A 99 -9.56 -9.89 2.23
CA GLU A 99 -8.71 -10.90 1.58
C GLU A 99 -9.07 -12.31 2.02
N LYS A 100 -9.12 -12.54 3.34
CA LYS A 100 -9.50 -13.83 3.92
C LYS A 100 -10.91 -14.26 3.50
N SER A 101 -11.87 -13.32 3.48
CA SER A 101 -13.25 -13.62 3.05
C SER A 101 -13.37 -13.98 1.57
N LEU A 102 -12.43 -13.51 0.75
CA LEU A 102 -12.37 -13.77 -0.68
C LEU A 102 -11.41 -14.92 -1.04
N GLY A 103 -10.76 -15.54 -0.05
CA GLY A 103 -9.77 -16.60 -0.26
C GLY A 103 -8.45 -16.13 -0.86
N ILE A 104 -8.15 -14.83 -0.80
CA ILE A 104 -6.84 -14.29 -1.21
C ILE A 104 -5.80 -14.72 -0.17
N GLN A 105 -4.82 -15.48 -0.61
CA GLN A 105 -3.75 -16.01 0.23
C GLN A 105 -2.74 -14.91 0.56
N ARG A 106 -2.13 -14.97 1.75
CA ARG A 106 -0.95 -14.18 2.10
C ARG A 106 0.23 -15.13 2.30
N SER A 107 1.40 -14.74 1.83
CA SER A 107 2.66 -15.44 2.08
C SER A 107 3.12 -15.34 3.55
N LEU A 108 2.65 -14.31 4.27
CA LEU A 108 3.02 -14.02 5.65
C LEU A 108 1.85 -14.21 6.64
N PRO A 109 2.03 -15.00 7.72
CA PRO A 109 1.07 -15.01 8.83
C PRO A 109 1.28 -13.81 9.77
N ASP A 110 0.18 -13.09 10.03
CA ASP A 110 -0.09 -12.31 11.26
C ASP A 110 0.74 -11.06 11.62
N VAL A 111 1.49 -10.43 10.72
CA VAL A 111 2.06 -9.07 10.96
C VAL A 111 0.97 -8.03 10.74
N ASP A 112 0.52 -7.25 11.72
CA ASP A 112 -0.42 -6.13 11.55
C ASP A 112 0.21 -4.74 11.40
N GLY A 113 -0.60 -3.70 11.21
CA GLY A 113 -0.10 -2.34 11.01
C GLY A 113 0.58 -1.75 12.25
N TYR A 114 0.31 -2.28 13.45
CA TYR A 114 1.07 -1.92 14.65
C TYR A 114 2.40 -2.66 14.68
N ASP A 115 2.43 -3.94 14.29
CA ASP A 115 3.68 -4.69 14.14
C ASP A 115 4.61 -4.03 13.12
N ALA A 116 4.08 -3.52 12.00
CA ALA A 116 4.87 -2.78 11.00
C ALA A 116 5.62 -1.58 11.61
N VAL A 117 4.99 -0.85 12.54
CA VAL A 117 5.62 0.24 13.28
C VAL A 117 6.75 -0.27 14.17
N LEU A 118 6.53 -1.38 14.88
CA LEU A 118 7.55 -1.98 15.74
C LEU A 118 8.74 -2.52 14.94
N LEU A 119 8.49 -3.12 13.77
CA LEU A 119 9.53 -3.60 12.87
C LEU A 119 10.41 -2.44 12.39
N TRP A 120 9.81 -1.32 12.00
CA TRP A 120 10.56 -0.12 11.64
C TRP A 120 11.39 0.42 12.81
N GLN A 121 10.81 0.50 14.01
CA GLN A 121 11.54 0.95 15.20
C GLN A 121 12.71 0.04 15.53
N LYS A 122 12.53 -1.27 15.43
CA LYS A 122 13.59 -2.25 15.64
C LYS A 122 14.70 -2.10 14.59
N TYR A 123 14.35 -1.90 13.33
CA TYR A 123 15.33 -1.62 12.29
C TYR A 123 16.15 -0.36 12.59
N ILE A 124 15.52 0.75 12.98
CA ILE A 124 16.23 2.01 13.25
C ILE A 124 17.06 1.96 14.54
N ASN A 125 16.52 1.39 15.61
CA ASN A 125 17.17 1.42 16.94
C ASN A 125 18.22 0.31 17.10
N GLU A 126 17.99 -0.85 16.49
CA GLU A 126 18.83 -2.04 16.67
C GLU A 126 19.59 -2.43 15.38
N GLN A 127 19.39 -1.71 14.27
CA GLN A 127 19.96 -2.05 12.95
C GLN A 127 19.57 -3.46 12.49
N SER A 128 18.39 -3.94 12.92
CA SER A 128 17.91 -5.29 12.62
C SER A 128 17.44 -5.39 11.17
N LYS A 129 18.27 -6.02 10.31
CA LYS A 129 17.93 -6.27 8.91
C LYS A 129 16.73 -7.20 8.77
N ASP A 130 16.65 -8.24 9.59
CA ASP A 130 15.52 -9.17 9.59
C ASP A 130 14.18 -8.45 9.87
N ALA A 131 14.19 -7.40 10.71
CA ALA A 131 12.99 -6.61 10.96
C ALA A 131 12.58 -5.79 9.73
N LEU A 132 13.56 -5.24 9.01
CA LEU A 132 13.30 -4.55 7.74
C LEU A 132 12.80 -5.54 6.68
N ASP A 133 13.43 -6.71 6.54
CA ASP A 133 13.03 -7.73 5.57
C ASP A 133 11.57 -8.15 5.80
N LEU A 134 11.20 -8.42 7.05
CA LEU A 134 9.81 -8.76 7.41
C LEU A 134 8.83 -7.59 7.14
N LEU A 135 9.24 -6.34 7.37
CA LEU A 135 8.44 -5.16 7.05
C LEU A 135 8.22 -5.02 5.53
N LEU A 136 9.26 -5.29 4.74
CA LEU A 136 9.18 -5.23 3.28
C LEU A 136 8.33 -6.37 2.72
N GLU A 137 8.45 -7.58 3.25
CA GLU A 137 7.58 -8.69 2.89
C GLU A 137 6.11 -8.39 3.23
N TYR A 138 5.85 -7.76 4.39
CA TYR A 138 4.51 -7.36 4.80
C TYR A 138 3.88 -6.36 3.82
N ASN A 139 4.59 -5.26 3.54
CA ASN A 139 4.13 -4.23 2.61
C ASN A 139 3.99 -4.77 1.17
N ARG A 140 4.90 -5.66 0.75
CA ARG A 140 4.81 -6.36 -0.54
C ARG A 140 3.52 -7.17 -0.65
N ALA A 141 3.21 -7.97 0.37
CA ALA A 141 1.97 -8.75 0.39
C ALA A 141 0.73 -7.86 0.30
N ASP A 142 0.72 -6.68 0.95
CA ASP A 142 -0.40 -5.73 0.84
C ASP A 142 -0.57 -5.22 -0.60
N VAL A 143 0.50 -4.80 -1.28
CA VAL A 143 0.36 -4.27 -2.66
C VAL A 143 0.07 -5.34 -3.71
N GLU A 144 0.61 -6.55 -3.55
CA GLU A 144 0.28 -7.71 -4.39
C GLU A 144 -1.19 -8.08 -4.24
N ASN A 145 -1.69 -8.11 -3.00
CA ASN A 145 -3.09 -8.43 -2.76
C ASN A 145 -4.04 -7.32 -3.18
N LEU A 146 -3.63 -6.04 -3.11
CA LEU A 146 -4.41 -4.95 -3.69
C LEU A 146 -4.58 -5.12 -5.20
N TYR A 147 -3.54 -5.56 -5.90
CA TYR A 147 -3.61 -5.88 -7.33
C TYR A 147 -4.60 -7.03 -7.59
N VAL A 148 -4.51 -8.13 -6.83
CA VAL A 148 -5.46 -9.26 -6.93
C VAL A 148 -6.90 -8.82 -6.64
N LEU A 149 -7.11 -8.07 -5.55
CA LEU A 149 -8.42 -7.56 -5.14
C LEU A 149 -9.02 -6.65 -6.20
N ARG A 150 -8.24 -5.73 -6.77
CA ARG A 150 -8.67 -4.89 -7.89
C ARG A 150 -9.17 -5.74 -9.05
N ASN A 151 -8.40 -6.73 -9.48
CA ASN A 151 -8.76 -7.59 -10.62
C ASN A 151 -10.06 -8.38 -10.35
N MET A 152 -10.24 -8.90 -9.13
CA MET A 152 -11.47 -9.57 -8.73
C MET A 152 -12.69 -8.65 -8.76
N LEU A 153 -12.53 -7.40 -8.33
CA LEU A 153 -13.62 -6.42 -8.31
C LEU A 153 -13.95 -5.89 -9.71
N GLU A 154 -12.96 -5.68 -10.57
CA GLU A 154 -13.18 -5.19 -11.94
C GLU A 154 -13.79 -6.23 -12.86
N GLY A 155 -13.43 -7.50 -12.69
CA GLY A 155 -13.96 -8.64 -13.44
C GLY A 155 -15.38 -9.04 -13.06
N ASN A 156 -15.88 -8.61 -11.89
CA ASN A 156 -17.25 -8.83 -11.47
C ASN A 156 -18.08 -7.56 -11.66
N HIS A 157 -18.90 -7.53 -12.72
CA HIS A 157 -19.80 -6.40 -13.01
C HIS A 157 -20.86 -6.12 -11.92
N ASN A 158 -21.06 -7.04 -10.96
CA ASN A 158 -21.98 -6.89 -9.84
C ASN A 158 -21.50 -5.92 -8.75
N TRP A 159 -20.25 -5.44 -8.82
CA TRP A 159 -19.66 -4.55 -7.81
C TRP A 159 -19.51 -3.09 -8.26
N ARG A 160 -19.81 -2.79 -9.53
CA ARG A 160 -19.67 -1.45 -10.13
C ARG A 160 -20.86 -0.55 -9.79
#